data_AF-A0A6G2JTU0-F1
#
_entry.id   AF-A0A6G2JTU0-F1
#
_cell.length_a   1.000
_cell.length_b   1.000
_cell.length_c   1.000
_cell.angle_alpha   90.00
_cell.angle_beta   90.00
_cell.angle_gamma   90.00
#
_symmetry.space_group_name_H-M   'P 1'
#
loop_
_entity.id
_entity.type
_entity.pdbx_description
1 polymer ?
#
loop_
_entity_poly.entity_id
_entity_poly.type
_entity_poly.pdbx_seq_one_letter_code
_entity_poly.pdbx_strand_id
1 'polypeptide(L)'
;MSDGEWAEDQSGDHLSPADAFAEWAATEPVPLDRAALAIAAHCRTDPVDEAAALAELDRLGAAVREPIPEVVVDLLFGAEGFGPNRGRFADPANSYLDLVVSRRLGIPITLAVVTIEVARRAGLELHGVGMPGHFLVGTPDAG
;
A
#
# COMPACT_ATOMS: atom_id res chain seq x y z
N MET A 1 -16.59 45.32 -25.93
CA MET A 1 -16.35 45.28 -24.47
C MET A 1 -17.54 44.62 -23.81
N SER A 2 -17.46 43.31 -23.63
CA SER A 2 -17.56 42.65 -22.32
C SER A 2 -17.57 41.15 -22.62
N ASP A 3 -16.42 40.55 -22.37
CA ASP A 3 -16.15 39.14 -22.50
C ASP A 3 -16.97 38.37 -21.46
N GLY A 4 -17.77 37.43 -21.94
CA GLY A 4 -18.37 36.38 -21.12
C GLY A 4 -17.52 35.12 -21.29
N GLU A 5 -16.35 35.11 -20.67
CA GLU A 5 -15.51 33.93 -20.51
C GLU A 5 -16.21 33.01 -19.52
N TRP A 6 -16.95 32.04 -20.04
CA TRP A 6 -17.46 30.93 -19.24
C TRP A 6 -16.25 30.10 -18.84
N ALA A 7 -15.85 30.25 -17.57
CA ALA A 7 -14.86 29.39 -16.95
C ALA A 7 -15.23 27.93 -17.24
N GLU A 8 -14.36 27.26 -17.97
CA GLU A 8 -14.44 25.83 -18.24
C GLU A 8 -14.61 25.10 -16.91
N ASP A 9 -15.76 24.44 -16.77
CA ASP A 9 -16.02 23.45 -15.74
C ASP A 9 -15.00 22.33 -15.90
N GLN A 10 -13.88 22.42 -15.16
CA GLN A 10 -12.91 21.35 -15.03
C GLN A 10 -13.39 20.31 -14.00
N SER A 11 -14.64 19.88 -14.08
CA SER A 11 -15.09 18.63 -13.47
C SER A 11 -14.60 17.45 -14.32
N GLY A 12 -13.28 17.29 -14.38
CA GLY A 12 -12.68 16.04 -14.80
C GLY A 12 -13.22 14.95 -13.86
N ASP A 13 -13.83 13.93 -14.42
CA ASP A 13 -14.53 12.84 -13.72
C ASP A 13 -13.53 12.06 -12.84
N HIS A 14 -13.21 12.61 -11.67
CA HIS A 14 -12.35 11.98 -10.69
C HIS A 14 -13.19 10.89 -10.02
N LEU A 15 -12.90 9.63 -10.38
CA LEU A 15 -13.47 8.45 -9.74
C LEU A 15 -13.45 8.61 -8.22
N SER A 16 -14.55 8.25 -7.56
CA SER A 16 -14.55 8.20 -6.10
C SER A 16 -13.51 7.16 -5.63
N PRO A 17 -12.95 7.30 -4.41
CA PRO A 17 -12.03 6.29 -3.88
C PRO A 17 -12.63 4.87 -3.86
N ALA A 18 -13.95 4.74 -3.69
CA ALA A 18 -14.61 3.44 -3.73
C ALA A 18 -14.65 2.85 -5.15
N ASP A 19 -14.89 3.68 -6.16
CA ASP A 19 -14.89 3.25 -7.56
C ASP A 19 -13.47 2.90 -8.02
N ALA A 20 -12.48 3.72 -7.64
CA ALA A 20 -11.07 3.42 -7.89
C ALA A 20 -10.64 2.09 -7.25
N PHE A 21 -11.08 1.81 -6.00
CA PHE A 21 -10.85 0.50 -5.38
C PHE A 21 -11.48 -0.63 -6.19
N ALA A 22 -12.73 -0.48 -6.62
CA ALA A 22 -13.45 -1.50 -7.38
C ALA A 22 -12.77 -1.79 -8.72
N GLU A 23 -12.26 -0.75 -9.41
CA GLU A 23 -11.47 -0.90 -10.62
C GLU A 23 -10.17 -1.67 -10.37
N TRP A 24 -9.39 -1.31 -9.35
CA TRP A 24 -8.15 -2.02 -9.04
C TRP A 24 -8.38 -3.47 -8.63
N ALA A 25 -9.40 -3.72 -7.80
CA ALA A 25 -9.75 -5.06 -7.34
C ALA A 25 -10.23 -5.98 -8.48
N ALA A 26 -10.64 -5.42 -9.63
CA ALA A 26 -11.06 -6.18 -10.80
C ALA A 26 -9.90 -6.54 -11.77
N THR A 27 -8.68 -6.08 -11.50
CA THR A 27 -7.49 -6.38 -12.32
C THR A 27 -6.74 -7.62 -11.84
N GLU A 28 -5.99 -8.27 -12.74
CA GLU A 28 -5.14 -9.42 -12.43
C GLU A 28 -3.73 -9.22 -13.04
N PRO A 29 -2.66 -9.12 -12.23
CA PRO A 29 -2.68 -9.10 -10.77
C PRO A 29 -3.27 -7.79 -10.20
N VAL A 30 -3.91 -7.87 -9.04
CA VAL A 30 -4.42 -6.70 -8.31
C VAL A 30 -3.24 -5.83 -7.85
N PRO A 31 -3.22 -4.52 -8.17
CA PRO A 31 -2.25 -3.59 -7.59
C PRO A 31 -2.63 -3.29 -6.13
N LEU A 32 -2.06 -4.06 -5.20
CA LEU A 32 -2.45 -4.02 -3.78
C LEU A 32 -2.13 -2.67 -3.15
N ASP A 33 -1.04 -2.02 -3.55
CA ASP A 33 -0.71 -0.67 -3.12
C ASP A 33 -1.82 0.33 -3.46
N ARG A 34 -2.27 0.35 -4.70
CA ARG A 34 -3.34 1.23 -5.19
C ARG A 34 -4.69 0.91 -4.55
N ALA A 35 -5.06 -0.37 -4.48
CA ALA A 35 -6.30 -0.79 -3.85
C ALA A 35 -6.31 -0.42 -2.34
N ALA A 36 -5.20 -0.61 -1.63
CA ALA A 36 -5.10 -0.25 -0.22
C ALA A 36 -5.11 1.28 0.02
N LEU A 37 -4.49 2.07 -0.87
CA LEU A 37 -4.56 3.53 -0.83
C LEU A 37 -5.97 4.05 -1.09
N ALA A 38 -6.70 3.44 -2.03
CA ALA A 38 -8.10 3.77 -2.30
C ALA A 38 -9.00 3.49 -1.08
N ILE A 39 -8.77 2.38 -0.35
CA ILE A 39 -9.44 2.11 0.94
C ILE A 39 -9.13 3.22 1.96
N ALA A 40 -7.85 3.61 2.09
CA ALA A 40 -7.47 4.66 3.02
C ALA A 40 -8.16 5.99 2.68
N ALA A 41 -8.20 6.36 1.40
CA ALA A 41 -8.85 7.57 0.91
C ALA A 41 -10.38 7.54 1.10
N HIS A 42 -11.00 6.37 0.99
CA HIS A 42 -12.43 6.21 1.26
C HIS A 42 -12.78 6.33 2.75
N CYS A 43 -11.98 5.74 3.63
CA CYS A 43 -12.31 5.62 5.05
C CYS A 43 -11.88 6.82 5.90
N ARG A 44 -11.03 7.70 5.38
CA ARG A 44 -10.45 8.83 6.13
C ARG A 44 -11.00 10.17 5.66
N THR A 45 -11.06 11.11 6.60
CA THR A 45 -11.38 12.51 6.32
C THR A 45 -10.15 13.31 5.91
N ASP A 46 -8.96 12.93 6.40
CA ASP A 46 -7.71 13.58 6.05
C ASP A 46 -7.25 13.13 4.66
N PRO A 47 -6.71 14.04 3.82
CA PRO A 47 -6.18 13.68 2.51
C PRO A 47 -5.12 12.58 2.59
N VAL A 48 -5.15 11.67 1.63
CA VAL A 48 -4.13 10.63 1.44
C VAL A 48 -3.11 11.13 0.42
N ASP A 49 -1.84 11.18 0.81
CA ASP A 49 -0.74 11.45 -0.13
C ASP A 49 -0.28 10.15 -0.80
N GLU A 50 -1.04 9.74 -1.82
CA GLU A 50 -0.73 8.51 -2.57
C GLU A 50 0.65 8.56 -3.21
N ALA A 51 1.03 9.73 -3.75
CA ALA A 51 2.29 9.90 -4.44
C ALA A 51 3.47 9.67 -3.49
N ALA A 52 3.42 10.23 -2.28
CA ALA A 52 4.45 10.00 -1.27
C ALA A 52 4.50 8.53 -0.82
N ALA A 53 3.35 7.89 -0.60
CA ALA A 53 3.30 6.48 -0.20
C ALA A 53 3.93 5.55 -1.25
N LEU A 54 3.63 5.79 -2.53
CA LEU A 54 4.16 4.98 -3.64
C LEU A 54 5.64 5.23 -3.88
N ALA A 55 6.07 6.50 -3.83
CA ALA A 55 7.49 6.85 -3.94
C ALA A 55 8.31 6.19 -2.83
N GLU A 56 7.75 6.07 -1.63
CA GLU A 56 8.41 5.40 -0.51
C GLU A 56 8.48 3.88 -0.73
N LEU A 57 7.42 3.25 -1.25
CA LEU A 57 7.48 1.82 -1.65
C LEU A 57 8.50 1.59 -2.77
N ASP A 58 8.59 2.48 -3.75
CA ASP A 58 9.58 2.44 -4.83
C ASP A 58 11.01 2.54 -4.27
N ARG A 59 11.26 3.46 -3.34
CA ARG A 59 12.55 3.58 -2.63
C ARG A 59 12.90 2.30 -1.89
N LEU A 60 11.95 1.72 -1.15
CA LEU A 60 12.15 0.48 -0.42
C LEU A 60 12.46 -0.69 -1.36
N GLY A 61 11.73 -0.82 -2.47
CA GLY A 61 12.00 -1.82 -3.50
C GLY A 61 13.38 -1.68 -4.12
N ALA A 62 13.79 -0.46 -4.44
CA ALA A 62 15.13 -0.16 -4.98
C ALA A 62 16.28 -0.43 -3.99
N ALA A 63 15.99 -0.45 -2.69
CA ALA A 63 16.97 -0.77 -1.65
C ALA A 63 17.20 -2.28 -1.46
N VAL A 64 16.34 -3.13 -2.02
CA VAL A 64 16.51 -4.59 -1.99
C VAL A 64 17.66 -4.96 -2.92
N ARG A 65 18.77 -5.38 -2.33
CA ARG A 65 20.01 -5.72 -3.08
C ARG A 65 19.93 -7.05 -3.82
N GLU A 66 19.15 -7.98 -3.28
CA GLU A 66 18.94 -9.30 -3.85
C GLU A 66 17.47 -9.68 -3.64
N PRO A 67 16.73 -10.06 -4.69
CA PRO A 67 15.30 -10.30 -4.62
C PRO A 67 14.98 -11.68 -4.04
N ILE A 68 15.34 -11.89 -2.77
CA ILE A 68 14.99 -13.08 -1.99
C ILE A 68 14.22 -12.69 -0.72
N PRO A 69 13.30 -13.55 -0.22
CA PRO A 69 12.41 -13.21 0.89
C PRO A 69 13.14 -12.71 2.14
N GLU A 70 14.27 -13.35 2.49
CA GLU A 70 15.06 -13.02 3.68
C GLU A 70 15.60 -11.60 3.63
N VAL A 71 16.09 -11.16 2.47
CA VAL A 71 16.63 -9.79 2.29
C VAL A 71 15.52 -8.75 2.38
N VAL A 72 14.32 -9.03 1.85
CA VAL A 72 13.17 -8.13 1.97
C VAL A 72 12.73 -8.01 3.43
N VAL A 73 12.64 -9.14 4.14
CA VAL A 73 12.25 -9.18 5.56
C VAL A 73 13.28 -8.45 6.43
N ASP A 74 14.56 -8.71 6.23
CA ASP A 74 15.65 -8.06 6.99
C ASP A 74 15.70 -6.56 6.73
N LEU A 75 15.45 -6.13 5.48
CA LEU A 75 15.34 -4.71 5.14
C LEU A 75 14.17 -4.08 5.90
N LEU A 76 12.95 -4.61 5.75
CA LEU A 76 11.74 -3.99 6.29
C LEU A 76 11.71 -4.01 7.82
N PHE A 77 11.89 -5.17 8.43
CA PHE A 77 11.71 -5.35 9.87
C PHE A 77 13.00 -5.14 10.68
N GLY A 78 14.16 -5.10 10.00
CA GLY A 78 15.45 -4.77 10.60
C GLY A 78 15.84 -3.32 10.34
N ALA A 79 16.29 -3.01 9.12
CA ALA A 79 16.91 -1.73 8.79
C ALA A 79 15.93 -0.55 8.73
N GLU A 80 14.74 -0.76 8.16
CA GLU A 80 13.70 0.26 7.99
C GLU A 80 12.76 0.37 9.20
N GLY A 81 12.81 -0.62 10.11
CA GLY A 81 12.13 -0.56 11.41
C GLY A 81 10.62 -0.75 11.36
N PHE A 82 10.08 -1.40 10.32
CA PHE A 82 8.68 -1.78 10.27
C PHE A 82 8.31 -2.71 11.43
N GLY A 83 7.13 -2.53 12.00
CA GLY A 83 6.67 -3.41 13.08
C GLY A 83 5.25 -3.13 13.57
N PRO A 84 4.78 -3.92 14.54
CA PRO A 84 3.47 -3.73 15.12
C PRO A 84 3.44 -2.53 16.07
N ASN A 85 2.35 -1.79 16.04
CA ASN A 85 2.07 -0.77 17.06
C ASN A 85 1.58 -1.42 18.37
N ARG A 86 2.51 -1.89 19.19
CA ARG A 86 2.19 -2.64 20.44
C ARG A 86 1.41 -1.82 21.46
N GLY A 87 1.60 -0.51 21.49
CA GLY A 87 0.92 0.38 22.44
C GLY A 87 -0.50 0.75 22.03
N ARG A 88 -0.82 0.68 20.73
CA ARG A 88 -2.11 1.07 20.17
C ARG A 88 -2.49 0.18 18.99
N PHE A 89 -2.60 -1.13 19.23
CA PHE A 89 -2.83 -2.11 18.17
C PHE A 89 -4.12 -1.85 17.37
N ALA A 90 -5.21 -1.45 18.06
CA ALA A 90 -6.51 -1.19 17.45
C ALA A 90 -6.65 0.21 16.82
N ASP A 91 -5.56 1.00 16.76
CA ASP A 91 -5.57 2.30 16.09
C ASP A 91 -5.80 2.09 14.57
N PRO A 92 -6.86 2.66 13.97
CA PRO A 92 -7.14 2.52 12.54
C PRO A 92 -5.97 2.94 11.65
N ALA A 93 -5.12 3.85 12.13
CA ALA A 93 -3.95 4.31 11.40
C ALA A 93 -2.88 3.22 11.20
N ASN A 94 -3.01 2.05 11.86
CA ASN A 94 -2.19 0.87 11.60
C ASN A 94 -2.69 0.05 10.40
N SER A 95 -3.84 0.40 9.81
CA SER A 95 -4.45 -0.30 8.68
C SER A 95 -4.36 0.48 7.36
N TYR A 96 -4.17 1.80 7.43
CA TYR A 96 -4.09 2.67 6.24
C TYR A 96 -2.67 2.69 5.68
N LEU A 97 -2.51 2.26 4.43
CA LEU A 97 -1.19 1.98 3.84
C LEU A 97 -0.25 3.18 3.88
N ASP A 98 -0.71 4.39 3.57
CA ASP A 98 0.11 5.60 3.59
C ASP A 98 0.62 5.94 5.00
N LEU A 99 -0.21 5.73 6.03
CA LEU A 99 0.18 5.92 7.43
C LEU A 99 1.11 4.81 7.91
N VAL A 100 0.87 3.57 7.49
CA VAL A 100 1.76 2.44 7.83
C VAL A 100 3.13 2.63 7.20
N VAL A 101 3.17 2.98 5.92
CA VAL A 101 4.40 3.26 5.18
C VAL A 101 5.14 4.41 5.87
N SER A 102 4.52 5.58 6.07
CA SER A 102 5.19 6.75 6.68
C SER A 102 5.63 6.53 8.13
N ARG A 103 4.85 5.82 8.95
CA ARG A 103 5.15 5.61 10.38
C ARG A 103 5.96 4.34 10.66
N ARG A 104 6.05 3.43 9.69
CA ARG A 104 6.64 2.09 9.82
C ARG A 104 5.94 1.25 10.89
N LEU A 105 4.65 1.52 11.14
CA LEU A 105 3.86 0.87 12.18
C LEU A 105 2.53 0.42 11.62
N GLY A 106 2.25 -0.89 11.64
CA GLY A 106 1.04 -1.46 11.04
C GLY A 106 0.53 -2.73 11.72
N ILE A 107 -0.67 -3.18 11.34
CA ILE A 107 -1.18 -4.51 11.68
C ILE A 107 -0.59 -5.58 10.74
N PRO A 108 -0.60 -6.88 11.12
CA PRO A 108 0.05 -7.93 10.33
C PRO A 108 -0.34 -7.96 8.84
N ILE A 109 -1.63 -7.81 8.52
CA ILE A 109 -2.09 -7.83 7.13
C ILE A 109 -1.59 -6.63 6.32
N THR A 110 -1.54 -5.43 6.90
CA THR A 110 -1.01 -4.25 6.19
C THR A 110 0.51 -4.29 6.06
N LEU A 111 1.21 -4.83 7.06
CA LEU A 111 2.65 -5.10 6.95
C LEU A 111 2.94 -6.14 5.85
N ALA A 112 2.07 -7.14 5.69
CA ALA A 112 2.18 -8.09 4.59
C ALA A 112 1.98 -7.42 3.22
N VAL A 113 1.05 -6.47 3.08
CA VAL A 113 0.90 -5.66 1.86
C VAL A 113 2.19 -4.91 1.54
N VAL A 114 2.81 -4.25 2.54
CA VAL A 114 4.11 -3.57 2.35
C VAL A 114 5.17 -4.57 1.88
N THR A 115 5.28 -5.73 2.51
CA THR A 115 6.25 -6.77 2.13
C THR A 115 6.06 -7.24 0.70
N ILE A 116 4.83 -7.55 0.29
CA ILE A 116 4.51 -8.01 -1.07
C ILE A 116 4.83 -6.91 -2.09
N GLU A 117 4.45 -5.66 -1.82
CA GLU A 117 4.64 -4.56 -2.75
C GLU A 117 6.10 -4.11 -2.88
N VAL A 118 6.90 -4.24 -1.82
CA VAL A 118 8.36 -4.00 -1.86
C VAL A 118 9.08 -5.12 -2.60
N ALA A 119 8.72 -6.39 -2.32
CA ALA A 119 9.27 -7.53 -3.05
C ALA A 119 8.98 -7.44 -4.55
N ARG A 120 7.72 -7.12 -4.92
CA ARG A 120 7.30 -6.96 -6.32
C ARG A 120 8.15 -5.93 -7.05
N ARG A 121 8.43 -4.79 -6.42
CA ARG A 121 9.30 -3.73 -6.96
C ARG A 121 10.75 -4.16 -7.11
N ALA A 122 11.22 -5.06 -6.25
CA ALA A 122 12.53 -5.69 -6.36
C ALA A 122 12.59 -6.81 -7.43
N GLY A 123 11.45 -7.16 -8.04
CA GLY A 123 11.36 -8.28 -9.00
C GLY A 123 11.21 -9.65 -8.34
N LEU A 124 10.85 -9.70 -7.05
CA LEU A 124 10.49 -10.92 -6.32
C LEU A 124 8.96 -11.03 -6.22
N GLU A 125 8.41 -12.15 -6.68
CA GLU A 125 6.99 -12.42 -6.51
C GLU A 125 6.73 -13.05 -5.14
N LEU A 126 5.87 -12.41 -4.35
CA LEU A 126 5.33 -12.92 -3.09
C LEU A 126 3.82 -12.82 -3.11
N HIS A 127 3.12 -13.70 -2.40
CA HIS A 127 1.67 -13.69 -2.30
C HIS A 127 1.19 -13.79 -0.84
N GLY A 128 -0.02 -13.28 -0.60
CA GLY A 128 -0.67 -13.39 0.70
C GLY A 128 -1.35 -14.75 0.88
N VAL A 129 -1.19 -15.35 2.06
CA VAL A 129 -1.87 -16.60 2.46
C VAL A 129 -2.78 -16.31 3.64
N GLY A 130 -4.09 -16.41 3.41
CA GLY A 130 -5.10 -16.28 4.46
C GLY A 130 -5.16 -17.55 5.31
N MET A 131 -4.98 -17.40 6.63
CA MET A 131 -5.13 -18.46 7.62
C MET A 131 -6.13 -18.03 8.71
N PRO A 132 -6.80 -18.94 9.41
CA PRO A 132 -7.68 -18.55 10.51
C PRO A 132 -6.95 -17.68 11.55
N GLY A 133 -7.39 -16.42 11.67
CA GLY A 133 -6.81 -15.43 12.56
C GLY A 133 -5.41 -14.92 12.19
N HIS A 134 -4.85 -15.30 11.03
CA HIS A 134 -3.50 -14.93 10.61
C HIS A 134 -3.43 -14.61 9.12
N PHE A 135 -2.43 -13.81 8.73
CA PHE A 135 -2.11 -13.55 7.34
C PHE A 135 -0.60 -13.72 7.17
N LEU A 136 -0.20 -14.58 6.24
CA LEU A 136 1.20 -14.90 5.98
C LEU A 136 1.59 -14.42 4.58
N VAL A 137 2.90 -14.35 4.32
CA VAL A 137 3.46 -14.08 3.00
C VAL A 137 4.23 -15.32 2.56
N GLY A 138 3.97 -15.81 1.35
CA GLY A 138 4.58 -17.00 0.76
C GLY A 138 5.21 -16.72 -0.60
N THR A 139 6.10 -17.62 -1.02
CA THR A 139 6.66 -17.67 -2.38
C THR A 139 5.81 -18.61 -3.26
N PRO A 140 5.75 -18.43 -4.59
CA PRO A 140 4.97 -19.29 -5.50
C PRO A 140 5.30 -20.80 -5.40
N ASP A 141 6.55 -21.14 -5.05
CA ASP A 141 7.04 -22.52 -4.94
C ASP A 141 6.85 -23.15 -3.55
N ALA A 142 6.22 -22.45 -2.61
CA ALA A 142 5.82 -23.01 -1.32
C ALA A 142 4.48 -23.77 -1.45
N GLY A 143 4.49 -24.84 -2.24
CA GLY A 143 3.38 -25.79 -2.43
C GLY A 143 3.84 -27.24 -2.28
#